data_AF-A0A2G9SNF3-F1
#
_entry.id   AF-A0A2G9SNF3-F1
#
_cell.length_a   1.000
_cell.length_b   1.000
_cell.length_c   1.000
_cell.angle_alpha   90.00
_cell.angle_beta   90.00
_cell.angle_gamma   90.00
#
_symmetry.space_group_name_H-M   'P 1'
#
loop_
_entity.id
_entity.type
_entity.pdbx_description
1 polymer ?
#
loop_
_entity_poly.entity_id
_entity_poly.type
_entity_poly.pdbx_seq_one_letter_code
_entity_poly.pdbx_strand_id
1 'polypeptide(L)'
;MSDFGGSWCGDSRDGIPKIYKVFRAANIETTRTTLYGVDRKKREETGTAEKFQIKRVPTLIVLKAGKEHGRIVEVPSVSWEKDLEELLSK
;
A
#
# COMPACT_ATOMS: atom_id res chain seq x y z
N MET A 1 -1.59 -3.95 -7.02
CA MET A 1 -1.39 -2.96 -5.94
C MET A 1 0.06 -3.00 -5.49
N SER A 2 0.60 -1.86 -5.08
CA SER A 2 1.95 -1.71 -4.56
C SER A 2 1.88 -1.12 -3.16
N ASP A 3 2.36 -1.83 -2.15
CA ASP A 3 2.39 -1.40 -0.76
C ASP A 3 3.83 -0.98 -0.39
N PHE A 4 3.98 0.11 0.34
CA PHE A 4 5.27 0.65 0.78
C PHE A 4 5.31 0.69 2.30
N GLY A 5 6.22 -0.09 2.88
CA GLY A 5 6.28 -0.32 4.31
C GLY A 5 7.69 -0.23 4.88
N GLY A 6 7.81 0.19 6.13
CA GLY A 6 9.06 0.16 6.88
C GLY A 6 8.94 -0.69 8.14
N SER A 7 9.78 -1.70 8.33
CA SER A 7 9.79 -2.52 9.56
C SER A 7 10.11 -1.72 10.82
N TRP A 8 10.75 -0.56 10.65
CA TRP A 8 11.09 0.41 11.70
C TRP A 8 9.94 1.34 12.08
N CYS A 9 8.82 1.33 11.35
CA CYS A 9 7.66 2.19 11.59
C CYS A 9 6.56 1.42 12.36
N GLY A 10 6.02 2.02 13.43
CA GLY A 10 4.90 1.45 14.19
C GLY A 10 3.65 1.26 13.32
N ASP A 11 3.29 2.30 12.57
CA ASP A 11 2.09 2.30 11.73
C ASP A 11 2.19 1.26 10.60
N SER A 12 3.39 1.04 10.06
CA SER A 12 3.59 0.00 9.05
C SER A 12 3.43 -1.41 9.64
N ARG A 13 3.94 -1.63 10.87
CA ARG A 13 3.80 -2.92 11.57
C ARG A 13 2.35 -3.25 11.92
N ASP A 14 1.51 -2.24 12.13
CA ASP A 14 0.09 -2.43 12.43
C ASP A 14 -0.79 -2.43 11.17
N GLY A 15 -0.55 -1.50 10.24
CA GLY A 15 -1.34 -1.30 9.03
C GLY A 15 -1.18 -2.41 7.99
N ILE A 16 0.06 -2.81 7.67
CA ILE A 16 0.32 -3.79 6.61
C ILE A 16 -0.36 -5.14 6.89
N PRO A 17 -0.26 -5.75 8.10
CA PRO A 17 -0.99 -6.99 8.37
C PRO A 17 -2.51 -6.85 8.24
N LYS A 18 -3.09 -5.69 8.57
CA LYS A 18 -4.53 -5.43 8.44
C LYS A 18 -4.94 -5.37 6.97
N ILE A 19 -4.19 -4.63 6.14
CA ILE A 19 -4.39 -4.57 4.69
C ILE A 19 -4.39 -5.98 4.07
N TYR A 20 -3.39 -6.79 4.41
CA TYR A 20 -3.25 -8.14 3.85
C TYR A 20 -4.37 -9.09 4.31
N LYS A 21 -4.97 -8.87 5.49
CA LYS A 21 -6.19 -9.59 5.89
C LYS A 21 -7.37 -9.21 4.99
N VAL A 22 -7.53 -7.93 4.66
CA VAL A 22 -8.57 -7.46 3.73
C VAL A 22 -8.34 -8.06 2.34
N PHE A 23 -7.11 -8.06 1.83
CA PHE A 23 -6.79 -8.68 0.53
C PHE A 23 -7.17 -10.16 0.49
N ARG A 24 -6.87 -10.89 1.58
CA ARG A 24 -7.26 -12.30 1.70
C ARG A 24 -8.78 -12.46 1.71
N ALA A 25 -9.51 -11.62 2.45
CA ALA A 25 -10.97 -11.66 2.52
C ALA A 25 -11.61 -11.31 1.16
N ALA A 26 -11.01 -10.38 0.41
CA ALA A 26 -11.44 -9.97 -0.93
C ALA A 26 -10.96 -10.93 -2.04
N ASN A 27 -10.32 -12.05 -1.70
CA ASN A 27 -9.75 -13.02 -2.63
C ASN A 27 -8.80 -12.40 -3.67
N ILE A 28 -8.06 -11.37 -3.27
CA ILE A 28 -7.05 -10.71 -4.10
C ILE A 28 -5.80 -11.59 -4.10
N GLU A 29 -5.42 -12.06 -5.29
CA GLU A 29 -4.21 -12.86 -5.46
C GLU A 29 -2.96 -12.06 -5.05
N THR A 30 -2.08 -12.70 -4.28
CA THR A 30 -0.82 -12.09 -3.84
C THR A 30 0.10 -11.74 -5.00
N THR A 31 -0.05 -12.38 -6.17
CA THR A 31 0.66 -12.05 -7.41
C THR A 31 0.29 -10.68 -7.95
N ARG A 32 -0.87 -10.14 -7.55
CA ARG A 32 -1.34 -8.80 -7.91
C ARG A 32 -0.91 -7.75 -6.89
N THR A 33 -0.18 -8.14 -5.84
CA THR A 33 0.28 -7.26 -4.78
C THR A 33 1.79 -7.32 -4.65
N THR A 34 2.46 -6.17 -4.63
CA THR A 34 3.89 -6.09 -4.38
C THR A 34 4.14 -5.28 -3.11
N LEU A 35 4.90 -5.81 -2.17
CA LEU A 35 5.35 -5.08 -0.98
C LEU A 35 6.78 -4.60 -1.18
N TYR A 36 6.97 -3.28 -1.12
CA TYR A 36 8.26 -2.60 -1.15
C TYR A 36 8.65 -2.22 0.27
N GLY A 37 9.77 -2.79 0.74
CA GLY A 37 10.39 -2.39 2.00
C GLY A 37 11.25 -1.15 1.80
N VAL A 38 10.95 -0.07 2.52
CA VAL A 38 11.72 1.18 2.43
C VAL A 38 12.50 1.49 3.71
N ASP A 39 13.64 2.15 3.55
CA ASP A 39 14.47 2.64 4.65
C ASP A 39 13.84 3.86 5.37
N ARG A 40 14.53 4.40 6.38
CA ARG A 40 14.07 5.60 7.11
C ARG A 40 13.94 6.84 6.24
N LYS A 41 14.64 6.90 5.11
CA LYS A 41 14.56 7.95 4.09
C LYS A 41 13.49 7.68 3.04
N LYS A 42 12.71 6.59 3.18
CA LYS A 42 11.64 6.15 2.27
C LYS A 42 12.20 5.80 0.89
N ARG A 43 13.38 5.20 0.89
CA ARG A 43 14.10 4.74 -0.29
C ARG A 43 14.30 3.23 -0.22
N GLU A 44 14.39 2.66 -1.40
CA GLU A 44 14.68 1.26 -1.66
C GLU A 44 15.45 1.16 -2.98
N GLU A 45 16.10 0.03 -3.22
CA GLU A 45 17.11 -0.12 -4.27
C GLU A 45 16.56 0.11 -5.68
N THR A 46 15.26 -0.10 -5.90
CA THR A 46 14.62 0.05 -7.22
C THR A 46 14.26 1.49 -7.61
N GLY A 47 14.29 2.43 -6.66
CA GLY A 47 13.83 3.81 -6.87
C GLY A 47 12.34 3.94 -7.20
N THR A 48 11.56 2.90 -6.98
CA THR A 48 10.10 2.83 -7.11
C THR A 48 9.41 3.76 -6.12
N ALA A 49 9.81 3.82 -4.85
CA ALA A 49 9.19 4.73 -3.88
C ALA A 49 9.43 6.20 -4.24
N GLU A 50 10.60 6.54 -4.80
CA GLU A 50 10.86 7.88 -5.31
C GLU A 50 10.01 8.19 -6.55
N LYS A 51 9.86 7.24 -7.49
CA LYS A 51 8.98 7.36 -8.67
C LYS A 51 7.51 7.61 -8.27
N PHE A 52 7.02 6.91 -7.25
CA PHE A 52 5.67 7.10 -6.72
C PHE A 52 5.55 8.24 -5.69
N GLN A 53 6.64 8.96 -5.43
CA GLN A 53 6.71 10.08 -4.50
C GLN A 53 6.21 9.72 -3.09
N ILE A 54 6.64 8.56 -2.58
CA ILE A 54 6.29 8.09 -1.24
C ILE A 54 6.95 9.00 -0.19
N LYS A 55 6.13 9.75 0.54
CA LYS A 55 6.58 10.65 1.62
C LYS A 55 6.32 10.07 3.01
N ARG A 56 5.33 9.18 3.14
CA ARG A 56 4.86 8.61 4.40
C ARG A 56 4.65 7.11 4.25
N VAL A 57 4.74 6.38 5.35
CA VAL A 57 4.57 4.92 5.38
C VAL A 57 3.71 4.53 6.59
N PRO A 58 2.84 3.51 6.47
CA PRO A 58 2.61 2.69 5.28
C PRO A 58 1.89 3.47 4.18
N THR A 59 2.14 3.18 2.91
CA THR A 59 1.38 3.74 1.79
C THR A 59 0.98 2.61 0.84
N LEU A 60 -0.31 2.43 0.62
CA LEU A 60 -0.84 1.50 -0.37
C LEU A 60 -1.19 2.25 -1.65
N ILE A 61 -0.69 1.80 -2.78
CA ILE A 61 -1.01 2.33 -4.12
C ILE A 61 -1.78 1.29 -4.92
N VAL A 62 -2.93 1.67 -5.45
CA VAL A 62 -3.72 0.86 -6.37
C VAL A 62 -3.40 1.30 -7.80
N LEU A 63 -2.95 0.35 -8.61
CA LEU A 63 -2.66 0.55 -10.03
C LEU A 63 -3.77 -0.10 -10.85
N LYS A 64 -4.34 0.65 -11.82
CA LYS A 64 -5.33 0.17 -12.79
C LYS A 64 -4.78 0.44 -14.19
N ALA A 65 -4.65 -0.60 -15.02
CA ALA A 65 -4.08 -0.53 -16.36
C ALA A 65 -2.69 0.17 -16.41
N GLY A 66 -1.83 -0.09 -15.42
CA GLY A 66 -0.48 0.48 -15.34
C GLY A 66 -0.40 1.93 -14.89
N LYS A 67 -1.52 2.58 -14.55
CA LYS A 67 -1.57 3.93 -13.98
C LYS A 67 -2.01 3.89 -12.53
N GLU A 68 -1.53 4.85 -11.76
CA GLU A 68 -2.03 5.08 -10.40
C GLU A 68 -3.51 5.46 -10.44
N HIS A 69 -4.34 4.61 -9.85
CA HIS A 69 -5.77 4.84 -9.69
C HIS A 69 -6.06 5.58 -8.39
N GLY A 70 -5.31 5.27 -7.33
CA GLY A 70 -5.36 5.98 -6.07
C GLY A 70 -4.41 5.39 -5.03
N ARG A 71 -4.34 6.04 -3.87
CA ARG A 71 -3.46 5.62 -2.77
C ARG A 71 -4.10 5.84 -1.41
N ILE A 72 -3.75 5.01 -0.44
CA ILE A 72 -4.08 5.16 0.99
C ILE A 72 -2.76 5.44 1.72
N VAL A 73 -2.71 6.49 2.54
CA VAL A 73 -1.47 6.95 3.19
C VAL A 73 -1.65 6.90 4.71
N GLU A 74 -0.77 6.15 5.37
CA GLU A 74 -0.69 5.88 6.82
C GLU A 74 -1.90 5.12 7.39
N VAL A 75 -3.08 5.73 7.31
CA VAL A 75 -4.34 5.21 7.85
C VAL A 75 -5.46 5.35 6.81
N PRO A 76 -6.44 4.43 6.81
CA PRO A 76 -7.60 4.55 5.94
C PRO A 76 -8.51 5.69 6.39
N SER A 77 -9.27 6.27 5.46
CA SER A 77 -10.20 7.37 5.73
C SER A 77 -11.43 6.89 6.50
N VAL A 78 -11.96 5.72 6.13
CA VAL A 78 -13.10 5.09 6.80
C VAL A 78 -12.68 3.76 7.40
N SER A 79 -12.22 2.83 6.56
CA SER A 79 -11.65 1.55 6.97
C SER A 79 -10.85 0.97 5.80
N TRP A 80 -9.97 0.01 6.07
CA TRP A 80 -9.19 -0.63 5.01
C TRP A 80 -10.08 -1.31 3.95
N GLU A 81 -11.19 -1.90 4.39
CA GLU A 81 -12.18 -2.54 3.53
C GLU A 81 -12.89 -1.51 2.65
N LYS A 82 -13.41 -0.42 3.25
CA LYS A 82 -14.18 0.60 2.54
C LYS A 82 -13.34 1.40 1.56
N ASP A 83 -12.16 1.86 1.99
CA ASP A 83 -11.25 2.61 1.11
C ASP A 83 -10.79 1.72 -0.07
N LEU A 84 -10.54 0.42 0.17
CA LEU A 84 -10.18 -0.50 -0.90
C LEU A 84 -11.35 -0.76 -1.85
N GLU A 85 -12.56 -0.96 -1.33
CA GLU A 85 -13.79 -1.13 -2.13
C GLU A 85 -14.00 0.09 -3.05
N GLU A 86 -13.84 1.30 -2.53
CA GLU A 86 -13.96 2.53 -3.31
C GLU A 86 -12.89 2.66 -4.39
N LEU A 87 -11.64 2.24 -4.10
CA LEU A 87 -10.54 2.25 -5.06
C LEU A 87 -10.65 1.17 -6.14
N LEU A 88 -11.40 0.10 -5.90
CA LEU A 88 -11.59 -0.98 -6.88
C LEU A 88 -12.85 -0.82 -7.72
N SER A 89 -13.87 -0.16 -7.16
CA SER A 89 -15.18 0.02 -7.82
C SER A 89 -15.20 1.21 -8.80
N LYS A 90 -14.27 2.16 -8.66
CA LYS A 90 -13.99 3.21 -9.65
C LYS A 90 -13.15 2.66 -10.80
#